data_AF-A0A7S2AI54-F1
#
_entry.id   AF-A0A7S2AI54-F1
#
_cell.length_a   1.000
_cell.length_b   1.000
_cell.length_c   1.000
_cell.angle_alpha   90.00
_cell.angle_beta   90.00
_cell.angle_gamma   90.00
#
_symmetry.space_group_name_H-M   'P 1'
#
loop_
_entity.id
_entity.type
_entity.pdbx_description
1 polymer ?
#
loop_
_entity_poly.entity_id
_entity_poly.type
_entity_poly.pdbx_seq_one_letter_code
_entity_poly.pdbx_strand_id
1 'polypeptide(L)'
;YRFAGQIARPLFADYVPSDEFRDKFMSTMLTWNAYQREIEFWKNCDPDYCALGHMNMNADNAYYWRDEAGDLDCGVIDWGGFQVGCIGHKLWWTINCADFGHVKEHLAEYINAFRAVYHESGGPLVDFEVMKLQVMLTCLGNTMFMVAAVPNCYTMCSQEEFAKVTDRSDPRVAENVCGKSTLRTTLHVMDHGIRVLHELGADGAMESFVRDVF
;
A
#
# COMPACT_ATOMS: atom_id res chain seq x y z
N TYR A 1 8.91 -6.61 -13.20
CA TYR A 1 8.78 -8.05 -13.45
C TYR A 1 10.04 -8.86 -13.15
N ARG A 2 11.17 -8.70 -13.88
CA ARG A 2 12.39 -9.51 -13.69
C ARG A 2 12.85 -9.64 -12.24
N PHE A 3 12.81 -8.55 -11.48
CA PHE A 3 13.16 -8.56 -10.06
C PHE A 3 12.30 -9.54 -9.25
N ALA A 4 11.00 -9.30 -9.18
CA ALA A 4 10.07 -10.13 -8.39
C ALA A 4 9.90 -11.56 -8.94
N GLY A 5 9.88 -11.74 -10.26
CA GLY A 5 9.62 -13.04 -10.89
C GLY A 5 10.83 -13.96 -11.05
N GLN A 6 12.06 -13.44 -10.94
CA GLN A 6 13.28 -14.22 -11.22
C GLN A 6 14.39 -14.04 -10.18
N ILE A 7 14.65 -12.81 -9.75
CA ILE A 7 15.82 -12.51 -8.91
C ILE A 7 15.49 -12.72 -7.43
N ALA A 8 14.44 -12.08 -6.94
CA ALA A 8 14.01 -12.12 -5.55
C ALA A 8 12.75 -12.98 -5.37
N ARG A 9 12.60 -14.01 -6.23
CA ARG A 9 11.40 -14.86 -6.30
C ARG A 9 10.90 -15.34 -4.93
N PRO A 10 11.74 -15.81 -3.99
CA PRO A 10 11.26 -16.34 -2.71
C PRO A 10 10.59 -15.29 -1.80
N LEU A 11 10.67 -14.00 -2.15
CA LEU A 11 10.02 -12.91 -1.42
C LEU A 11 8.61 -12.59 -1.91
N PHE A 12 8.16 -13.21 -3.00
CA PHE A 12 6.87 -12.93 -3.63
C PHE A 12 6.04 -14.20 -3.79
N ALA A 13 4.74 -14.04 -3.98
CA ALA A 13 3.83 -15.16 -4.19
C ALA A 13 4.20 -16.04 -5.40
N ASP A 14 3.90 -17.34 -5.32
CA ASP A 14 4.32 -18.34 -6.32
C ASP A 14 3.76 -18.12 -7.74
N TYR A 15 2.67 -17.36 -7.87
CA TYR A 15 2.09 -17.01 -9.17
C TYR A 15 2.87 -15.90 -9.91
N VAL A 16 3.72 -15.15 -9.21
CA VAL A 16 4.42 -13.98 -9.76
C VAL A 16 5.32 -14.30 -10.97
N PRO A 17 6.02 -15.45 -11.05
CA PRO A 17 6.82 -15.81 -12.22
C PRO A 17 6.00 -16.25 -13.46
N SER A 18 4.68 -16.38 -13.37
CA SER A 18 3.85 -16.83 -14.51
C SER A 18 3.66 -15.72 -15.54
N ASP A 19 3.63 -16.10 -16.82
CA ASP A 19 3.36 -15.15 -17.91
C ASP A 19 1.94 -14.56 -17.83
N GLU A 20 0.98 -15.34 -17.34
CA GLU A 20 -0.39 -14.86 -17.08
C GLU A 20 -0.39 -13.72 -16.08
N PHE A 21 0.27 -13.90 -14.92
CA PHE A 21 0.37 -12.84 -13.93
C PHE A 21 1.17 -11.65 -14.46
N ARG A 22 2.26 -11.88 -15.20
CA ARG A 22 3.04 -10.81 -15.84
C ARG A 22 2.15 -9.91 -16.69
N ASP A 23 1.37 -10.51 -17.57
CA ASP A 23 0.57 -9.78 -18.55
C ASP A 23 -0.56 -9.02 -17.85
N LYS A 24 -1.22 -9.63 -16.84
CA LYS A 24 -2.20 -8.98 -15.96
C LYS A 24 -1.60 -7.79 -15.19
N PHE A 25 -0.45 -7.99 -14.54
CA PHE A 25 0.24 -6.94 -13.78
C PHE A 25 0.65 -5.77 -14.69
N MET A 26 1.28 -6.07 -15.83
CA MET A 26 1.70 -5.05 -16.79
C MET A 26 0.51 -4.26 -17.34
N SER A 27 -0.56 -4.94 -17.74
CA SER A 27 -1.78 -4.28 -18.23
C SER A 27 -2.38 -3.36 -17.17
N THR A 28 -2.57 -3.85 -15.95
CA THR A 28 -3.15 -3.05 -14.85
C THR A 28 -2.29 -1.84 -14.51
N MET A 29 -0.98 -2.02 -14.35
CA MET A 29 -0.08 -0.94 -13.94
C MET A 29 0.15 0.10 -15.04
N LEU A 30 0.15 -0.32 -16.32
CA LEU A 30 0.21 0.61 -17.45
C LEU A 30 -1.08 1.43 -17.55
N THR A 31 -2.24 0.81 -17.31
CA THR A 31 -3.53 1.52 -17.24
C THR A 31 -3.52 2.51 -16.07
N TRP A 32 -3.14 2.09 -14.86
CA TRP A 32 -3.02 3.01 -13.72
C TRP A 32 -2.11 4.20 -14.03
N ASN A 33 -0.95 3.95 -14.64
CA ASN A 33 -0.01 5.00 -15.02
C ASN A 33 -0.60 5.98 -16.06
N ALA A 34 -1.43 5.50 -16.99
CA ALA A 34 -2.10 6.32 -17.99
C ALA A 34 -3.17 7.24 -17.37
N TYR A 35 -3.85 6.78 -16.32
CA TYR A 35 -4.96 7.50 -15.67
C TYR A 35 -4.59 8.14 -14.32
N GLN A 36 -3.30 8.20 -13.97
CA GLN A 36 -2.88 8.62 -12.62
C GLN A 36 -3.37 10.04 -12.25
N ARG A 37 -3.56 10.94 -13.24
CA ARG A 37 -4.00 12.32 -12.98
C ARG A 37 -5.49 12.37 -12.72
N GLU A 38 -6.26 11.60 -13.48
CA GLU A 38 -7.69 11.42 -13.34
C GLU A 38 -8.03 10.74 -12.02
N ILE A 39 -7.26 9.70 -11.64
CA ILE A 39 -7.38 9.03 -10.35
C ILE A 39 -7.15 10.02 -9.20
N GLU A 40 -6.06 10.79 -9.24
CA GLU A 40 -5.77 11.75 -8.18
C GLU A 40 -6.78 12.90 -8.13
N PHE A 41 -7.29 13.35 -9.28
CA PHE A 41 -8.39 14.31 -9.31
C PHE A 41 -9.65 13.72 -8.66
N TRP A 42 -10.11 12.55 -9.13
CA TRP A 42 -11.33 11.89 -8.64
C TRP A 42 -11.27 11.61 -7.13
N LYS A 43 -10.13 11.12 -6.62
CA LYS A 43 -9.92 10.86 -5.20
C LYS A 43 -10.08 12.11 -4.32
N ASN A 44 -9.80 13.29 -4.86
CA ASN A 44 -9.70 14.53 -4.08
C ASN A 44 -10.73 15.61 -4.49
N CYS A 45 -11.60 15.35 -5.48
CA CYS A 45 -12.57 16.34 -5.95
C CYS A 45 -13.86 16.37 -5.10
N ASP A 46 -14.20 15.25 -4.45
CA ASP A 46 -15.34 15.17 -3.55
C ASP A 46 -14.91 15.55 -2.11
N PRO A 47 -15.40 16.68 -1.56
CA PRO A 47 -15.04 17.11 -0.22
C PRO A 47 -15.51 16.13 0.87
N ASP A 48 -16.57 15.34 0.63
CA ASP A 48 -17.09 14.36 1.59
C ASP A 48 -16.10 13.21 1.84
N TYR A 49 -15.18 12.98 0.90
CA TYR A 49 -14.10 11.98 1.01
C TYR A 49 -12.75 12.60 1.33
N CYS A 50 -12.71 13.90 1.68
CA CYS A 50 -11.48 14.60 1.99
C CYS A 50 -11.43 15.03 3.45
N ALA A 51 -10.27 14.84 4.08
CA ALA A 51 -10.03 15.31 5.45
C ALA A 51 -8.61 15.87 5.59
N LEU A 52 -8.45 16.87 6.46
CA LEU A 52 -7.14 17.29 6.93
C LEU A 52 -6.54 16.17 7.79
N GLY A 53 -5.35 15.70 7.45
CA GLY A 53 -4.75 14.60 8.19
C GLY A 53 -3.37 14.20 7.67
N HIS A 54 -2.77 13.23 8.34
CA HIS A 54 -1.49 12.65 7.94
C HIS A 54 -1.61 11.88 6.61
N MET A 55 -0.62 11.98 5.72
CA MET A 55 -0.64 11.32 4.39
C MET A 55 0.32 10.13 4.28
N ASN A 56 1.04 9.81 5.35
CA ASN A 56 2.04 8.75 5.46
C ASN A 56 1.91 7.99 6.79
N MET A 57 0.67 7.70 7.24
CA MET A 57 0.40 7.24 8.62
C MET A 57 0.63 5.74 8.79
N ASN A 58 1.85 5.26 8.57
CA ASN A 58 2.20 3.87 8.85
C ASN A 58 2.62 3.69 10.32
N ALA A 59 2.74 2.44 10.78
CA ALA A 59 3.03 2.15 12.19
C ALA A 59 4.40 2.66 12.66
N ASP A 60 5.36 2.88 11.75
CA ASP A 60 6.66 3.48 12.04
C ASP A 60 6.61 5.00 12.23
N ASN A 61 5.52 5.66 11.84
CA ASN A 61 5.25 7.07 12.12
C ASN A 61 4.35 7.28 13.35
N ALA A 62 4.19 6.25 14.16
CA ALA A 62 3.47 6.31 15.42
C ALA A 62 4.32 5.76 16.58
N TYR A 63 4.10 6.29 17.78
CA TYR A 63 4.60 5.73 19.02
C TYR A 63 3.43 5.46 19.95
N TYR A 64 3.50 4.36 20.70
CA TYR A 64 2.39 3.84 21.48
C TYR A 64 2.79 3.79 22.96
N TRP A 65 1.86 4.13 23.85
CA TRP A 65 2.03 3.96 25.29
C TRP A 65 0.72 3.47 25.90
N ARG A 66 0.80 3.03 27.16
CA ARG A 66 -0.40 2.83 27.98
C ARG A 66 -0.53 4.01 28.92
N ASP A 67 -1.73 4.58 29.01
CA ASP A 67 -2.01 5.66 29.95
C ASP A 67 -2.09 5.16 31.40
N GLU A 68 -2.48 6.04 32.33
CA GLU A 68 -2.63 5.70 33.75
C GLU A 68 -3.73 4.66 34.02
N ALA A 69 -4.73 4.54 33.13
CA ALA A 69 -5.79 3.55 33.22
C ALA A 69 -5.40 2.20 32.58
N GLY A 70 -4.29 2.16 31.83
CA GLY A 70 -3.81 0.99 31.11
C GLY A 70 -4.32 0.91 29.67
N ASP A 71 -5.05 1.91 29.20
CA ASP A 71 -5.58 1.99 27.85
C ASP A 71 -4.46 2.30 26.85
N LEU A 72 -4.54 1.72 25.63
CA LEU A 72 -3.55 1.95 24.58
C LEU A 72 -3.81 3.31 23.93
N ASP A 73 -2.80 4.17 23.96
CA ASP A 73 -2.81 5.48 23.31
C ASP A 73 -1.66 5.58 22.31
N CYS A 74 -1.74 6.54 21.39
CA CYS A 74 -0.73 6.76 20.38
C CYS A 74 -0.48 8.23 20.06
N GLY A 75 0.74 8.50 19.64
CA GLY A 75 1.21 9.80 19.21
C GLY A 75 1.85 9.66 17.84
N VAL A 76 1.83 10.74 17.09
CA VAL A 76 2.13 10.73 15.66
C VAL A 76 3.29 11.69 15.39
N ILE A 77 4.22 11.25 14.54
CA ILE A 77 5.37 12.03 14.08
C ILE A 77 5.35 12.16 12.55
N ASP A 78 6.38 12.76 11.97
CA ASP A 78 6.57 12.87 10.49
C ASP A 78 5.44 13.60 9.73
N TRP A 79 5.01 14.74 10.25
CA TRP A 79 3.94 15.57 9.66
C TRP A 79 4.30 16.26 8.33
N GLY A 80 5.41 15.91 7.67
CA GLY A 80 5.85 16.54 6.42
C GLY A 80 4.85 16.44 5.27
N GLY A 81 4.00 15.40 5.29
CA GLY A 81 2.92 15.20 4.32
C GLY A 81 1.54 15.68 4.78
N PHE A 82 1.42 16.41 5.89
CA PHE A 82 0.14 16.80 6.46
C PHE A 82 -0.65 17.77 5.55
N GLN A 83 -1.82 17.33 5.10
CA GLN A 83 -2.67 18.12 4.20
C GLN A 83 -4.11 17.58 4.15
N VAL A 84 -4.99 18.35 3.52
CA VAL A 84 -6.31 17.89 3.09
C VAL A 84 -6.15 16.90 1.94
N GLY A 85 -6.83 15.76 2.01
CA GLY A 85 -6.86 14.81 0.92
C GLY A 85 -7.75 13.60 1.19
N CYS A 86 -7.85 12.75 0.18
CA CYS A 86 -8.63 11.52 0.15
C CYS A 86 -8.46 10.65 1.40
N ILE A 87 -9.56 10.29 2.07
CA ILE A 87 -9.53 9.42 3.25
C ILE A 87 -9.20 7.96 2.91
N GLY A 88 -9.58 7.47 1.73
CA GLY A 88 -9.14 6.14 1.26
C GLY A 88 -7.63 6.04 1.08
N HIS A 89 -6.97 7.13 0.67
CA HIS A 89 -5.51 7.21 0.67
C HIS A 89 -4.95 7.08 2.08
N LYS A 90 -5.50 7.85 3.03
CA LYS A 90 -5.04 7.83 4.43
C LYS A 90 -5.16 6.42 5.04
N LEU A 91 -6.28 5.73 4.80
CA LEU A 91 -6.47 4.35 5.26
C LEU A 91 -5.42 3.39 4.67
N TRP A 92 -5.15 3.44 3.36
CA TRP A 92 -4.12 2.59 2.77
C TRP A 92 -2.77 2.78 3.46
N TRP A 93 -2.35 4.03 3.70
CA TRP A 93 -1.09 4.32 4.37
C TRP A 93 -1.04 3.87 5.83
N THR A 94 -2.20 3.63 6.47
CA THR A 94 -2.27 2.99 7.79
C THR A 94 -1.99 1.51 7.77
N ILE A 95 -2.35 0.82 6.69
CA ILE A 95 -2.29 -0.65 6.62
C ILE A 95 -1.25 -1.20 5.64
N ASN A 96 -0.58 -0.34 4.85
CA ASN A 96 0.34 -0.79 3.78
C ASN A 96 1.57 -1.58 4.29
N CYS A 97 1.96 -1.37 5.56
CA CYS A 97 3.04 -2.10 6.22
C CYS A 97 2.55 -3.27 7.09
N ALA A 98 1.24 -3.50 7.21
CA ALA A 98 0.69 -4.60 7.99
C ALA A 98 0.97 -5.96 7.33
N ASP A 99 0.78 -7.07 8.03
CA ASP A 99 0.89 -8.39 7.40
C ASP A 99 -0.23 -8.58 6.36
N PHE A 100 0.09 -9.09 5.17
CA PHE A 100 -0.89 -9.19 4.10
C PHE A 100 -2.04 -10.15 4.43
N GLY A 101 -1.76 -11.26 5.14
CA GLY A 101 -2.82 -12.18 5.55
C GLY A 101 -3.88 -11.46 6.37
N HIS A 102 -3.43 -10.60 7.27
CA HIS A 102 -4.29 -9.76 8.10
C HIS A 102 -5.06 -8.71 7.28
N VAL A 103 -4.39 -8.03 6.33
CA VAL A 103 -5.07 -7.09 5.44
C VAL A 103 -6.12 -7.79 4.59
N LYS A 104 -5.81 -8.96 4.02
CA LYS A 104 -6.73 -9.73 3.18
C LYS A 104 -7.99 -10.14 3.95
N GLU A 105 -7.82 -10.57 5.19
CA GLU A 105 -8.93 -11.02 6.05
C GLU A 105 -9.79 -9.84 6.53
N HIS A 106 -9.17 -8.72 6.89
CA HIS A 106 -9.84 -7.64 7.63
C HIS A 106 -10.01 -6.32 6.86
N LEU A 107 -9.72 -6.26 5.55
CA LEU A 107 -9.82 -5.00 4.79
C LEU A 107 -11.22 -4.35 4.91
N ALA A 108 -12.28 -5.14 4.85
CA ALA A 108 -13.64 -4.63 5.00
C ALA A 108 -13.89 -4.05 6.42
N GLU A 109 -13.34 -4.69 7.45
CA GLU A 109 -13.44 -4.22 8.83
C GLU A 109 -12.68 -2.91 9.02
N TYR A 110 -11.46 -2.80 8.45
CA TYR A 110 -10.70 -1.55 8.46
C TYR A 110 -11.43 -0.40 7.77
N ILE A 111 -12.02 -0.65 6.61
CA ILE A 111 -12.82 0.35 5.89
C ILE A 111 -14.00 0.78 6.76
N ASN A 112 -14.76 -0.16 7.34
CA ASN A 112 -15.91 0.18 8.18
C ASN A 112 -15.52 0.92 9.46
N ALA A 113 -14.44 0.51 10.13
CA ALA A 113 -13.94 1.19 11.31
C ALA A 113 -13.52 2.63 10.98
N PHE A 114 -12.79 2.84 9.89
CA PHE A 114 -12.37 4.17 9.48
C PHE A 114 -13.57 5.06 9.13
N ARG A 115 -14.56 4.52 8.40
CA ARG A 115 -15.81 5.24 8.06
C ARG A 115 -16.59 5.65 9.29
N ALA A 116 -16.72 4.75 10.27
CA ALA A 116 -17.40 5.03 11.53
C ALA A 116 -16.69 6.14 12.30
N VAL A 117 -15.37 6.03 12.51
CA VAL A 117 -14.58 7.05 13.21
C VAL A 117 -14.61 8.39 12.47
N TYR A 118 -14.52 8.39 11.14
CA TYR A 118 -14.64 9.61 10.34
C TYR A 118 -16.01 10.29 10.54
N HIS A 119 -17.08 9.51 10.53
CA HIS A 119 -18.43 10.02 10.77
C HIS A 119 -18.63 10.56 12.19
N GLU A 120 -18.20 9.80 13.20
CA GLU A 120 -18.25 10.20 14.62
C GLU A 120 -17.40 11.45 14.89
N SER A 121 -16.34 11.66 14.12
CA SER A 121 -15.48 12.85 14.17
C SER A 121 -16.04 14.05 13.39
N GLY A 122 -17.26 13.97 12.88
CA GLY A 122 -17.97 15.06 12.21
C GLY A 122 -17.94 15.03 10.68
N GLY A 123 -17.33 14.00 10.07
CA GLY A 123 -17.42 13.74 8.64
C GLY A 123 -18.79 13.16 8.22
N PRO A 124 -19.11 13.15 6.92
CA PRO A 124 -20.25 12.40 6.41
C PRO A 124 -20.03 10.89 6.52
N LEU A 125 -21.12 10.13 6.56
CA LEU A 125 -21.07 8.68 6.41
C LEU A 125 -20.85 8.34 4.94
N VAL A 126 -19.59 8.15 4.55
CA VAL A 126 -19.19 7.87 3.16
C VAL A 126 -19.55 6.47 2.70
N ASP A 127 -19.65 6.25 1.39
CA ASP A 127 -19.94 4.95 0.80
C ASP A 127 -18.76 3.97 0.93
N PHE A 128 -19.09 2.70 1.21
CA PHE A 128 -18.11 1.64 1.40
C PHE A 128 -17.33 1.32 0.11
N GLU A 129 -18.04 1.15 -1.00
CA GLU A 129 -17.44 0.72 -2.26
C GLU A 129 -16.60 1.83 -2.88
N VAL A 130 -17.03 3.10 -2.74
CA VAL A 130 -16.20 4.25 -3.14
C VAL A 130 -14.90 4.29 -2.32
N MET A 131 -14.98 4.12 -1.00
CA MET A 131 -13.79 4.12 -0.15
C MET A 131 -12.86 2.93 -0.46
N LYS A 132 -13.42 1.74 -0.70
CA LYS A 132 -12.66 0.56 -1.13
C LYS A 132 -11.94 0.80 -2.46
N LEU A 133 -12.60 1.42 -3.43
CA LEU A 133 -12.00 1.80 -4.71
C LEU A 133 -10.84 2.79 -4.50
N GLN A 134 -11.02 3.82 -3.67
CA GLN A 134 -9.94 4.77 -3.34
C GLN A 134 -8.73 4.08 -2.70
N VAL A 135 -8.94 3.12 -1.79
CA VAL A 135 -7.89 2.32 -1.16
C VAL A 135 -7.14 1.49 -2.20
N MET A 136 -7.86 0.77 -3.07
CA MET A 136 -7.26 -0.06 -4.11
C MET A 136 -6.46 0.75 -5.12
N LEU A 137 -6.99 1.88 -5.60
CA LEU A 137 -6.27 2.77 -6.53
C LEU A 137 -5.04 3.41 -5.88
N THR A 138 -5.12 3.72 -4.57
CA THR A 138 -3.95 4.22 -3.83
C THR A 138 -2.89 3.14 -3.65
N CYS A 139 -3.30 1.89 -3.39
CA CYS A 139 -2.40 0.74 -3.32
C CYS A 139 -1.65 0.53 -4.65
N LEU A 140 -2.34 0.59 -5.79
CA LEU A 140 -1.71 0.50 -7.11
C LEU A 140 -0.67 1.61 -7.32
N GLY A 141 -0.98 2.85 -6.94
CA GLY A 141 -0.01 3.95 -6.99
C GLY A 141 1.19 3.73 -6.08
N ASN A 142 0.97 3.24 -4.87
CA ASN A 142 2.05 2.86 -3.96
C ASN A 142 2.93 1.75 -4.57
N THR A 143 2.31 0.77 -5.23
CA THR A 143 3.01 -0.33 -5.92
C THR A 143 3.96 0.22 -7.00
N MET A 144 3.50 1.20 -7.77
CA MET A 144 4.32 1.85 -8.80
C MET A 144 5.58 2.49 -8.20
N PHE A 145 5.45 3.19 -7.06
CA PHE A 145 6.59 3.76 -6.36
C PHE A 145 7.56 2.69 -5.85
N MET A 146 7.07 1.55 -5.35
CA MET A 146 7.95 0.48 -4.88
C MET A 146 8.68 -0.22 -6.03
N VAL A 147 8.02 -0.41 -7.18
CA VAL A 147 8.66 -0.90 -8.40
C VAL A 147 9.76 0.06 -8.87
N ALA A 148 9.50 1.37 -8.83
CA ALA A 148 10.49 2.39 -9.17
C ALA A 148 11.67 2.45 -8.18
N ALA A 149 11.50 1.94 -6.96
CA ALA A 149 12.54 1.89 -5.93
C ALA A 149 13.48 0.68 -6.04
N VAL A 150 13.20 -0.30 -6.91
CA VAL A 150 14.05 -1.50 -7.10
C VAL A 150 15.52 -1.16 -7.39
N PRO A 151 15.89 -0.14 -8.20
CA PRO A 151 17.29 0.24 -8.37
C PRO A 151 17.97 0.64 -7.05
N ASN A 152 17.24 1.30 -6.14
CA ASN A 152 17.75 1.63 -4.80
C ASN A 152 17.92 0.36 -3.95
N CYS A 153 17.02 -0.62 -4.07
CA CYS A 153 17.20 -1.94 -3.44
C CYS A 153 18.54 -2.58 -3.81
N TYR A 154 18.98 -2.47 -5.07
CA TYR A 154 20.26 -3.00 -5.51
C TYR A 154 21.49 -2.32 -4.92
N THR A 155 21.35 -1.09 -4.41
CA THR A 155 22.44 -0.40 -3.68
C THR A 155 22.62 -0.95 -2.26
N MET A 156 21.59 -1.61 -1.73
CA MET A 156 21.58 -2.20 -0.40
C MET A 156 21.90 -3.69 -0.49
N CYS A 157 21.26 -4.44 -1.38
CA CYS A 157 21.53 -5.86 -1.61
C CYS A 157 21.78 -6.09 -3.11
N SER A 158 22.96 -6.59 -3.46
CA SER A 158 23.31 -6.80 -4.88
C SER A 158 22.38 -7.84 -5.53
N GLN A 159 22.30 -7.84 -6.85
CA GLN A 159 21.51 -8.85 -7.57
C GLN A 159 21.97 -10.28 -7.26
N GLU A 160 23.27 -10.50 -7.09
CA GLU A 160 23.85 -11.80 -6.74
C GLU A 160 23.49 -12.25 -5.32
N GLU A 161 23.44 -11.30 -4.37
CA GLU A 161 23.02 -11.60 -3.00
C GLU A 161 21.51 -11.82 -2.89
N PHE A 162 20.70 -11.06 -3.64
CA PHE A 162 19.26 -11.31 -3.71
C PHE A 162 18.91 -12.71 -4.22
N ALA A 163 19.67 -13.24 -5.17
CA ALA A 163 19.45 -14.59 -5.69
C ALA A 163 19.68 -15.69 -4.64
N LYS A 164 20.30 -15.36 -3.49
CA LYS A 164 20.54 -16.27 -2.37
C LYS A 164 19.51 -16.13 -1.25
N VAL A 165 18.65 -15.11 -1.30
CA VAL A 165 17.62 -14.86 -0.30
C VAL A 165 16.56 -15.96 -0.35
N THR A 166 16.24 -16.56 0.80
CA THR A 166 15.27 -17.66 0.88
C THR A 166 13.87 -17.21 1.26
N ASP A 167 13.74 -16.14 2.05
CA ASP A 167 12.47 -15.59 2.51
C ASP A 167 12.67 -14.18 3.11
N ARG A 168 11.58 -13.57 3.59
CA ARG A 168 11.56 -12.22 4.18
C ARG A 168 12.37 -12.08 5.48
N SER A 169 12.68 -13.19 6.13
CA SER A 169 13.44 -13.26 7.38
C SER A 169 14.94 -13.46 7.15
N ASP A 170 15.39 -13.64 5.90
CA ASP A 170 16.81 -13.68 5.56
C ASP A 170 17.52 -12.42 6.08
N PRO A 171 18.67 -12.55 6.78
CA PRO A 171 19.41 -11.41 7.33
C PRO A 171 19.71 -10.31 6.31
N ARG A 172 19.90 -10.63 5.02
CA ARG A 172 20.13 -9.63 3.96
C ARG A 172 18.95 -8.68 3.74
N VAL A 173 17.76 -9.10 4.14
CA VAL A 173 16.51 -8.32 4.05
C VAL A 173 16.10 -7.81 5.43
N ALA A 174 16.14 -8.68 6.45
CA ALA A 174 15.65 -8.40 7.79
C ALA A 174 16.62 -7.53 8.61
N GLU A 175 17.93 -7.74 8.44
CA GLU A 175 18.99 -7.04 9.17
C GLU A 175 19.56 -5.93 8.30
N ASN A 176 19.04 -4.72 8.53
CA ASN A 176 19.56 -3.40 8.14
C ASN A 176 20.84 -3.38 7.29
N VAL A 177 20.69 -3.20 5.98
CA VAL A 177 21.82 -3.05 5.07
C VAL A 177 22.29 -1.59 5.07
N CYS A 178 23.43 -1.35 5.73
CA CYS A 178 24.13 -0.05 5.73
C CYS A 178 23.38 1.12 6.40
N GLY A 179 22.56 0.87 7.42
CA GLY A 179 21.93 1.92 8.23
C GLY A 179 20.63 2.49 7.65
N LYS A 180 20.03 1.84 6.64
CA LYS A 180 18.76 2.24 6.02
C LYS A 180 17.77 1.08 6.02
N SER A 181 16.65 1.25 6.72
CA SER A 181 15.57 0.25 6.84
C SER A 181 14.67 0.13 5.60
N THR A 182 14.92 0.93 4.56
CA THR A 182 14.01 1.07 3.41
C THR A 182 13.89 -0.18 2.57
N LEU A 183 14.91 -1.07 2.54
CA LEU A 183 14.86 -2.30 1.76
C LEU A 183 13.66 -3.18 2.16
N ARG A 184 13.53 -3.50 3.46
CA ARG A 184 12.47 -4.36 3.97
C ARG A 184 11.09 -3.77 3.66
N THR A 185 10.90 -2.49 3.96
CA THR A 185 9.63 -1.80 3.72
C THR A 185 9.30 -1.78 2.23
N THR A 186 10.26 -1.47 1.35
CA THR A 186 10.02 -1.48 -0.10
C THR A 186 9.59 -2.85 -0.61
N LEU A 187 10.28 -3.91 -0.20
CA LEU A 187 9.95 -5.27 -0.65
C LEU A 187 8.59 -5.73 -0.12
N HIS A 188 8.31 -5.46 1.16
CA HIS A 188 7.04 -5.79 1.80
C HIS A 188 5.86 -5.07 1.14
N VAL A 189 5.96 -3.75 0.96
CA VAL A 189 4.90 -2.94 0.36
C VAL A 189 4.73 -3.28 -1.13
N MET A 190 5.81 -3.64 -1.84
CA MET A 190 5.73 -4.12 -3.22
C MET A 190 4.98 -5.45 -3.32
N ASP A 191 5.28 -6.41 -2.45
CA ASP A 191 4.55 -7.69 -2.39
C ASP A 191 3.09 -7.45 -2.05
N HIS A 192 2.80 -6.59 -1.06
CA HIS A 192 1.44 -6.14 -0.74
C HIS A 192 0.69 -5.65 -1.98
N GLY A 193 1.29 -4.73 -2.73
CA GLY A 193 0.72 -4.20 -3.96
C GLY A 193 0.38 -5.26 -5.00
N ILE A 194 1.32 -6.16 -5.25
CA ILE A 194 1.17 -7.32 -6.14
C ILE A 194 -0.01 -8.19 -5.70
N ARG A 195 -0.10 -8.46 -4.40
CA ARG A 195 -1.11 -9.36 -3.84
C ARG A 195 -2.48 -8.69 -3.72
N VAL A 196 -2.56 -7.38 -3.47
CA VAL A 196 -3.81 -6.62 -3.55
C VAL A 196 -4.35 -6.62 -4.99
N LEU A 197 -3.47 -6.43 -5.97
CA LEU A 197 -3.81 -6.54 -7.39
C LEU A 197 -4.38 -7.92 -7.73
N HIS A 198 -3.71 -9.00 -7.33
CA HIS A 198 -4.14 -10.34 -7.73
C HIS A 198 -5.24 -10.94 -6.87
N GLU A 199 -5.08 -10.88 -5.54
CA GLU A 199 -5.90 -11.63 -4.58
C GLU A 199 -7.07 -10.81 -4.03
N LEU A 200 -7.02 -9.47 -4.09
CA LEU A 200 -8.11 -8.58 -3.67
C LEU A 200 -8.81 -7.88 -4.84
N GLY A 201 -8.41 -8.18 -6.09
CA GLY A 201 -9.11 -7.74 -7.29
C GLY A 201 -8.93 -6.26 -7.63
N ALA A 202 -7.79 -5.64 -7.28
CA ALA A 202 -7.56 -4.25 -7.64
C ALA A 202 -7.38 -4.03 -9.15
N ASP A 203 -7.11 -5.08 -9.93
CA ASP A 203 -7.21 -5.04 -11.40
C ASP A 203 -8.66 -4.75 -11.85
N GLY A 204 -9.65 -5.47 -11.31
CA GLY A 204 -11.05 -5.23 -11.60
C GLY A 204 -11.54 -3.86 -11.09
N ALA A 205 -10.95 -3.37 -9.99
CA ALA A 205 -11.20 -2.01 -9.50
C ALA A 205 -10.67 -0.95 -10.47
N MET A 206 -9.47 -1.15 -11.04
CA MET A 206 -8.90 -0.29 -12.08
C MET A 206 -9.76 -0.30 -13.35
N GLU A 207 -10.21 -1.47 -13.80
CA GLU A 207 -11.13 -1.58 -14.94
C GLU A 207 -12.46 -0.86 -14.69
N SER A 208 -13.02 -0.99 -13.49
CA SER A 208 -14.27 -0.33 -13.13
C SER A 208 -14.12 1.18 -13.03
N PHE A 209 -12.98 1.68 -12.54
CA PHE A 209 -12.66 3.11 -12.58
C PHE A 209 -12.65 3.63 -14.03
N VAL A 210 -11.95 2.96 -14.94
CA VAL A 210 -11.86 3.39 -16.35
C VAL A 210 -13.19 3.29 -17.09
N ARG A 211 -14.09 2.39 -16.68
CA ARG A 211 -15.37 2.18 -17.36
C ARG A 211 -16.50 3.07 -16.81
N ASP A 212 -16.57 3.20 -15.50
CA ASP A 212 -17.75 3.74 -14.81
C ASP A 212 -17.52 5.15 -14.26
N VAL A 213 -16.26 5.58 -14.10
CA VAL A 213 -15.90 6.90 -13.57
C VAL A 213 -15.37 7.85 -14.64
N PHE A 214 -14.66 7.32 -15.64
CA PHE A 214 -14.11 8.07 -16.79
C PHE A 214 -14.68 7.54 -18.11
#